data_AF-A0A5J9SXR9-F1
#
_entry.id   AF-A0A5J9SXR9-F1
#
_cell.length_a   1.000
_cell.length_b   1.000
_cell.length_c   1.000
_cell.angle_alpha   90.00
_cell.angle_beta   90.00
_cell.angle_gamma   90.00
#
_symmetry.space_group_name_H-M   'P 1'
#
loop_
_entity.id
_entity.type
_entity.pdbx_description
1 polymer ?
#
loop_
_entity_poly.entity_id
_entity_poly.type
_entity_poly.pdbx_seq_one_letter_code
_entity_poly.pdbx_strand_id
1 'polypeptide(L)'
;MPILPVPQNQSMPRLPQWLTHIRISSKFVILEVRKSGEPNISYICSRYYRAPELIFGATEYTTAIDLWSTGCVMAELLLGQPLFPGESGVDQLVEIIKVLGTPTREEIKCMNPNYTEFKFPQIKAHPWHKVFQKRLPHEAVDLVSRFLQYSPNLRCTALEACMHPFFDELRDPNTRLPNGRPLPPLFNFRSQVNSAASKFILSQTYQLFPILTELKGVPPEVVERLVPEHARRQSLFMALRT
;
A
#
# COMPACT_ATOMS: atom_id res chain seq x y z
N MET A 1 32.94 3.25 20.88
CA MET A 1 31.98 4.27 21.34
C MET A 1 31.04 3.60 22.34
N PRO A 2 30.82 4.17 23.54
CA PRO A 2 29.97 3.55 24.55
C PRO A 2 28.50 3.64 24.16
N ILE A 3 27.79 2.54 24.36
CA ILE A 3 26.36 2.36 24.10
C ILE A 3 25.60 3.08 25.23
N LEU A 4 24.82 4.09 24.88
CA LEU A 4 23.92 4.75 25.84
C LEU A 4 22.72 3.82 26.17
N PRO A 5 22.26 3.78 27.43
CA PRO A 5 21.16 2.91 27.84
C PRO A 5 19.81 3.44 27.32
N VAL A 6 18.95 2.52 26.85
CA VAL A 6 17.58 2.81 26.41
C VAL A 6 16.69 3.06 27.64
N PRO A 7 16.00 4.21 27.75
CA PRO A 7 15.16 4.50 28.90
C PRO A 7 13.88 3.66 28.88
N GLN A 8 13.72 2.82 29.92
CA GLN A 8 12.52 2.03 30.19
C GLN A 8 11.45 2.86 30.92
N ASN A 9 10.74 3.80 30.26
CA ASN A 9 9.39 4.23 30.67
C ASN A 9 8.79 5.37 29.81
N GLN A 10 8.51 5.11 28.53
CA GLN A 10 7.56 5.95 27.79
C GLN A 10 6.59 5.03 27.05
N SER A 11 5.30 5.21 27.31
CA SER A 11 4.25 4.69 26.45
C SER A 11 4.55 5.07 25.01
N MET A 12 4.67 4.07 24.13
CA MET A 12 4.88 4.34 22.71
C MET A 12 3.76 5.23 22.18
N PRO A 13 4.06 6.31 21.44
CA PRO A 13 3.04 7.02 20.68
C PRO A 13 2.38 6.04 19.69
N ARG A 14 1.04 6.08 19.61
CA ARG A 14 0.23 5.13 18.81
C ARG A 14 0.51 5.20 17.31
N LEU A 15 1.04 6.32 16.83
CA LEU A 15 1.56 6.49 15.47
C LEU A 15 3.09 6.50 15.50
N PRO A 16 3.77 5.65 14.71
CA PRO A 16 5.22 5.71 14.62
C PRO A 16 5.67 7.02 13.96
N GLN A 17 6.71 7.65 14.53
CA GLN A 17 7.19 8.99 14.15
C GLN A 17 7.62 9.13 12.68
N TRP A 18 7.80 8.03 11.94
CA TRP A 18 8.20 8.06 10.53
C TRP A 18 7.07 8.44 9.56
N LEU A 19 5.80 8.38 9.98
CA LEU A 19 4.65 8.78 9.14
C LEU A 19 4.64 10.28 8.78
N THR A 20 5.46 11.10 9.44
CA THR A 20 5.41 12.57 9.29
C THR A 20 6.14 13.08 8.04
N HIS A 21 6.96 12.27 7.38
CA HIS A 21 7.86 12.71 6.30
C HIS A 21 7.96 11.74 5.12
N ILE A 22 6.87 11.06 4.76
CA ILE A 22 6.82 10.35 3.47
C ILE A 22 6.66 11.38 2.35
N ARG A 23 7.78 11.88 1.83
CA ARG A 23 7.85 12.30 0.43
C ARG A 23 8.20 11.04 -0.36
N ILE A 24 7.31 10.62 -1.27
CA ILE A 24 7.67 9.66 -2.32
C ILE A 24 8.70 10.38 -3.20
N SER A 25 9.96 10.38 -2.78
CA SER A 25 11.09 10.72 -3.63
C SER A 25 11.13 9.67 -4.73
N SER A 26 11.38 10.12 -5.95
CA SER A 26 11.28 9.41 -7.25
C SER A 26 12.11 8.13 -7.41
N LYS A 27 12.49 7.47 -6.32
CA LYS A 27 13.13 6.14 -6.25
C LYS A 27 12.21 5.04 -5.73
N PHE A 28 11.03 5.37 -5.19
CA PHE A 28 9.97 4.37 -4.99
C PHE A 28 9.20 4.23 -6.29
N VAL A 29 9.43 3.09 -6.93
CA VAL A 29 8.90 2.66 -8.21
C VAL A 29 7.38 2.77 -8.20
N ILE A 30 6.85 3.81 -8.84
CA ILE A 30 5.55 3.73 -9.51
C ILE A 30 5.95 3.43 -10.95
N LEU A 31 5.84 2.17 -11.38
CA LEU A 31 5.95 1.91 -12.80
C LEU A 31 4.74 2.57 -13.46
N GLU A 32 5.04 3.46 -14.39
CA GLU A 32 4.13 4.04 -15.36
C GLU A 32 3.14 2.97 -15.85
N VAL A 33 1.84 3.30 -15.85
CA VAL A 33 0.79 2.43 -16.39
C VAL A 33 1.14 2.13 -17.86
N ARG A 34 1.69 0.95 -18.13
CA ARG A 34 2.11 0.53 -19.47
C ARG A 34 1.09 -0.41 -20.09
N LYS A 35 0.98 -0.32 -21.42
CA LYS A 35 -0.10 -0.92 -22.21
C LYS A 35 -0.15 -2.43 -22.00
N SER A 36 -1.36 -2.95 -21.80
CA SER A 36 -1.64 -4.38 -21.78
C SER A 36 -1.20 -5.01 -23.11
N GLY A 37 -0.37 -6.07 -23.05
CA GLY A 37 0.03 -6.88 -24.20
C GLY A 37 1.51 -6.87 -24.59
N GLU A 38 2.36 -6.06 -23.96
CA GLU A 38 3.82 -6.08 -24.21
C GLU A 38 4.56 -6.88 -23.11
N PRO A 39 5.51 -7.77 -23.46
CA PRO A 39 6.26 -8.55 -22.48
C PRO A 39 7.18 -7.65 -21.67
N ASN A 40 7.11 -7.77 -20.34
CA ASN A 40 7.92 -6.96 -19.44
C ASN A 40 9.17 -7.71 -18.95
N ILE A 41 10.21 -6.95 -18.60
CA ILE A 41 11.44 -7.50 -17.99
C ILE A 41 11.09 -7.94 -16.57
N SER A 42 11.37 -9.20 -16.22
CA SER A 42 11.08 -9.77 -14.89
C SER A 42 12.11 -9.39 -13.82
N TYR A 43 13.35 -9.05 -14.21
CA TYR A 43 14.40 -8.62 -13.29
C TYR A 43 14.34 -7.11 -13.01
N ILE A 44 13.26 -6.66 -12.37
CA ILE A 44 13.04 -5.28 -11.91
C ILE A 44 12.85 -5.25 -10.38
N CYS A 45 12.87 -4.04 -9.80
CA CYS A 45 12.81 -3.78 -8.35
C CYS A 45 14.03 -4.26 -7.53
N SER A 46 14.29 -3.56 -6.43
CA SER A 46 15.25 -3.99 -5.40
C SER A 46 14.80 -5.32 -4.80
N ARG A 47 15.72 -6.27 -4.67
CA ARG A 47 15.44 -7.70 -4.42
C ARG A 47 14.50 -7.97 -3.25
N TYR A 48 14.70 -7.30 -2.10
CA TYR A 48 13.91 -7.52 -0.88
C TYR A 48 12.42 -7.17 -1.03
N TYR A 49 12.08 -6.35 -2.04
CA TYR A 49 10.71 -5.90 -2.31
C TYR A 49 10.12 -6.56 -3.57
N ARG A 50 10.85 -7.49 -4.19
CA ARG A 50 10.42 -8.12 -5.44
C ARG A 50 9.26 -9.08 -5.20
N ALA A 51 8.20 -8.93 -5.99
CA ALA A 51 7.02 -9.78 -5.95
C ALA A 51 7.33 -11.21 -6.44
N PRO A 52 6.68 -12.25 -5.88
CA PRO A 52 7.01 -13.64 -6.17
C PRO A 52 6.80 -14.02 -7.64
N GLU A 53 5.80 -13.47 -8.33
CA GLU A 53 5.58 -13.68 -9.77
C GLU A 53 6.77 -13.26 -10.64
N LEU A 54 7.50 -12.21 -10.24
CA LEU A 54 8.72 -11.79 -10.93
C LEU A 54 9.87 -12.79 -10.70
N ILE A 55 9.92 -13.40 -9.51
CA ILE A 55 10.87 -14.47 -9.18
C ILE A 55 10.56 -15.75 -9.98
N PHE A 56 9.27 -16.04 -10.17
CA PHE A 56 8.79 -17.10 -11.08
C PHE A 56 8.97 -16.75 -12.56
N GLY A 57 9.50 -15.58 -12.90
CA GLY A 57 9.80 -15.20 -14.28
C GLY A 57 8.58 -14.79 -15.11
N ALA A 58 7.49 -14.37 -14.48
CA ALA A 58 6.34 -13.82 -15.19
C ALA A 58 6.74 -12.60 -16.02
N THR A 59 6.37 -12.59 -17.30
CA THR A 59 6.53 -11.46 -18.22
C THR A 59 5.26 -10.61 -18.33
N GLU A 60 4.12 -11.20 -17.97
CA GLU A 60 2.82 -10.55 -17.91
C GLU A 60 2.46 -10.34 -16.43
N TYR A 61 2.71 -9.13 -15.93
CA TYR A 61 2.39 -8.74 -14.56
C TYR A 61 1.71 -7.37 -14.57
N THR A 62 1.06 -7.02 -13.45
CA THR A 62 0.28 -5.79 -13.31
C THR A 62 0.92 -4.89 -12.25
N THR A 63 0.31 -3.74 -11.99
CA THR A 63 0.65 -2.84 -10.87
C THR A 63 0.52 -3.51 -9.49
N ALA A 64 0.00 -4.76 -9.42
CA ALA A 64 -0.02 -5.54 -8.19
C ALA A 64 1.36 -5.85 -7.61
N ILE A 65 2.43 -5.79 -8.42
CA ILE A 65 3.82 -5.91 -7.92
C ILE A 65 4.21 -4.74 -7.00
N ASP A 66 3.63 -3.55 -7.22
CA ASP A 66 3.88 -2.37 -6.38
C ASP A 66 3.13 -2.49 -5.05
N LEU A 67 1.96 -3.14 -5.05
CA LEU A 67 1.19 -3.44 -3.84
C LEU A 67 1.93 -4.46 -2.96
N TRP A 68 2.57 -5.47 -3.56
CA TRP A 68 3.48 -6.36 -2.83
C TRP A 68 4.65 -5.60 -2.22
N SER A 69 5.32 -4.76 -3.01
CA SER A 69 6.46 -3.94 -2.56
C SER A 69 6.05 -3.04 -1.39
N THR A 70 4.85 -2.46 -1.45
CA THR A 70 4.26 -1.64 -0.38
C THR A 70 4.08 -2.45 0.90
N GLY A 71 3.58 -3.70 0.80
CA GLY A 71 3.49 -4.63 1.92
C GLY A 71 4.84 -4.93 2.56
N CYS A 72 5.88 -5.16 1.75
CA CYS A 72 7.25 -5.38 2.24
C CYS A 72 7.80 -4.15 2.98
N VAL A 73 7.61 -2.94 2.44
CA VAL A 73 8.02 -1.68 3.08
C VAL A 73 7.28 -1.49 4.40
N MET A 74 5.97 -1.71 4.41
CA MET A 74 5.17 -1.58 5.63
C MET A 74 5.63 -2.60 6.70
N ALA A 75 5.89 -3.84 6.32
CA ALA A 75 6.43 -4.84 7.24
C ALA A 75 7.81 -4.46 7.77
N GLU A 76 8.70 -3.94 6.92
CA GLU A 76 10.03 -3.47 7.31
C GLU A 76 9.96 -2.30 8.29
N LEU A 77 9.05 -1.34 8.08
CA LEU A 77 8.83 -0.23 9.01
C LEU A 77 8.30 -0.70 10.38
N LEU A 78 7.58 -1.82 10.42
CA LEU A 78 7.07 -2.42 11.66
C LEU A 78 8.13 -3.28 12.37
N LEU A 79 9.03 -3.92 11.63
CA LEU A 79 10.07 -4.81 12.15
C LEU A 79 11.40 -4.10 12.44
N GLY A 80 11.66 -2.97 11.79
CA GLY A 80 12.95 -2.27 11.80
C GLY A 80 14.02 -2.93 10.90
N GLN A 81 13.66 -3.97 10.15
CA GLN A 81 14.54 -4.70 9.23
C GLN A 81 13.72 -5.32 8.09
N PRO A 82 14.33 -5.61 6.92
CA PRO A 82 13.62 -6.21 5.79
C PRO A 82 12.94 -7.53 6.15
N LEU A 83 11.67 -7.69 5.75
CA LEU A 83 10.92 -8.93 6.00
C LEU A 83 11.47 -10.13 5.22
N PHE A 84 11.97 -9.90 4.00
CA PHE A 84 12.46 -10.95 3.11
C PHE A 84 13.89 -10.64 2.61
N PRO A 85 14.92 -10.89 3.43
CA PRO A 85 16.31 -10.54 3.09
C PRO A 85 17.02 -11.64 2.27
N GLY A 86 16.60 -11.89 1.03
CA GLY A 86 17.21 -12.92 0.17
C GLY A 86 18.54 -12.53 -0.49
N GLU A 87 19.52 -13.43 -0.54
CA GLU A 87 20.84 -13.18 -1.18
C GLU A 87 20.85 -13.45 -2.70
N SER A 88 19.88 -14.21 -3.20
CA SER A 88 19.64 -14.49 -4.61
C SER A 88 18.13 -14.48 -4.92
N GLY A 89 17.73 -14.69 -6.19
CA GLY A 89 16.32 -14.84 -6.53
C GLY A 89 15.68 -16.07 -5.86
N VAL A 90 16.43 -17.16 -5.75
CA VAL A 90 15.98 -18.40 -5.08
C VAL A 90 15.87 -18.17 -3.58
N ASP A 91 16.88 -17.55 -2.97
CA ASP A 91 16.84 -17.26 -1.52
C ASP A 91 15.72 -16.30 -1.17
N GLN A 92 15.42 -15.32 -2.03
CA GLN A 92 14.28 -14.44 -1.86
C GLN A 92 12.96 -15.23 -1.79
N LEU A 93 12.77 -16.23 -2.65
CA LEU A 93 11.59 -17.10 -2.60
C LEU A 93 11.57 -17.95 -1.32
N VAL A 94 12.73 -18.45 -0.87
CA VAL A 94 12.85 -19.18 0.39
C VAL A 94 12.43 -18.32 1.58
N GLU A 95 12.86 -17.05 1.66
CA GLU A 95 12.42 -16.12 2.72
C GLU A 95 10.91 -15.88 2.68
N ILE A 96 10.32 -15.75 1.49
CA ILE A 96 8.86 -15.61 1.34
C ILE A 96 8.14 -16.86 1.85
N ILE A 97 8.59 -18.06 1.44
CA ILE A 97 7.99 -19.34 1.84
C ILE A 97 8.11 -19.57 3.36
N LYS A 98 9.19 -19.13 4.00
CA LYS A 98 9.31 -19.21 5.46
C LYS A 98 8.17 -18.48 6.16
N VAL A 99 7.69 -17.36 5.62
CA VAL A 99 6.61 -16.57 6.22
C VAL A 99 5.24 -17.03 5.74
N LEU A 100 5.01 -17.09 4.43
CA LEU A 100 3.69 -17.37 3.83
C LEU A 100 3.39 -18.87 3.69
N GLY A 101 4.38 -19.74 3.89
CA GLY A 101 4.26 -21.17 3.60
C GLY A 101 4.49 -21.47 2.11
N THR A 102 4.43 -22.74 1.75
CA THR A 102 4.60 -23.16 0.36
C THR A 102 3.38 -22.76 -0.47
N PRO A 103 3.55 -22.05 -1.62
CA PRO A 103 2.42 -21.65 -2.45
C PRO A 103 1.70 -22.88 -3.01
N THR A 104 0.37 -22.79 -3.12
CA THR A 104 -0.43 -23.84 -3.74
C THR A 104 -0.20 -23.87 -5.26
N ARG A 105 -0.66 -24.95 -5.90
CA ARG A 105 -0.56 -25.07 -7.36
C ARG A 105 -1.35 -23.97 -8.07
N GLU A 106 -2.50 -23.61 -7.50
CA GLU A 106 -3.38 -22.56 -7.99
C GLU A 106 -2.69 -21.19 -7.89
N GLU A 107 -2.04 -20.90 -6.75
CA GLU A 107 -1.29 -19.66 -6.56
C GLU A 107 -0.08 -19.55 -7.51
N ILE A 108 0.67 -20.64 -7.70
CA ILE A 108 1.76 -20.68 -8.68
C ILE A 108 1.24 -20.38 -10.08
N LYS A 109 0.11 -20.99 -10.47
CA LYS A 109 -0.51 -20.75 -11.77
C LYS A 109 -1.01 -19.31 -11.93
N CYS A 110 -1.51 -18.69 -10.88
CA CYS A 110 -1.88 -17.28 -10.86
C CYS A 110 -0.67 -16.34 -11.00
N MET A 111 0.48 -16.72 -10.45
CA MET A 111 1.72 -15.95 -10.55
C MET A 111 2.40 -16.10 -11.92
N ASN A 112 2.54 -17.33 -12.42
CA ASN A 112 3.06 -17.60 -13.75
C ASN A 112 2.45 -18.88 -14.33
N PRO A 113 1.49 -18.76 -15.28
CA PRO A 113 0.85 -19.93 -15.90
C PRO A 113 1.81 -20.86 -16.65
N ASN A 114 2.96 -20.35 -17.10
CA ASN A 114 3.96 -21.09 -17.88
C ASN A 114 4.98 -21.84 -17.01
N TYR A 115 4.89 -21.70 -15.68
CA TYR A 115 5.83 -22.35 -14.77
C TYR A 115 5.41 -23.81 -14.51
N THR A 116 6.17 -24.77 -15.05
CA THR A 116 5.80 -26.20 -15.07
C THR A 116 6.56 -27.08 -14.08
N GLU A 117 7.68 -26.61 -13.53
CA GLU A 117 8.49 -27.39 -12.58
C GLU A 117 8.16 -27.01 -11.14
N PHE A 118 7.72 -27.96 -10.32
CA PHE A 118 7.54 -27.70 -8.89
C PHE A 118 8.03 -28.89 -8.06
N LYS A 119 9.00 -28.62 -7.16
CA LYS A 119 9.29 -29.43 -5.98
C LYS A 119 9.78 -28.51 -4.86
N PHE A 120 8.85 -27.86 -4.18
CA PHE A 120 9.14 -27.17 -2.94
C PHE A 120 8.92 -28.11 -1.76
N PRO A 121 9.75 -28.04 -0.70
CA PRO A 121 9.39 -28.66 0.57
C PRO A 121 8.06 -28.06 1.04
N GLN A 122 7.22 -28.88 1.66
CA GLN A 122 5.94 -28.42 2.21
C GLN A 122 6.19 -27.73 3.55
N ILE A 123 6.07 -26.41 3.56
CA ILE A 123 6.28 -25.53 4.70
C ILE A 123 4.95 -24.87 5.04
N LYS A 124 4.56 -24.92 6.30
CA LYS A 124 3.34 -24.25 6.78
C LYS A 124 3.60 -22.77 6.97
N ALA A 125 2.61 -21.95 6.65
CA ALA A 125 2.63 -20.52 6.90
C ALA A 125 2.90 -20.22 8.38
N HIS A 126 3.75 -19.24 8.66
CA HIS A 126 3.92 -18.72 10.00
C HIS A 126 2.79 -17.73 10.29
N PRO A 127 2.06 -17.88 11.41
CA PRO A 127 1.04 -16.92 11.77
C PRO A 127 1.63 -15.51 11.90
N TRP A 128 0.99 -14.51 11.30
CA TRP A 128 1.49 -13.13 11.28
C TRP A 128 1.80 -12.55 12.66
N HIS A 129 1.02 -12.92 13.68
CA HIS A 129 1.25 -12.51 15.07
C HIS A 129 2.54 -13.08 15.70
N LYS A 130 3.16 -14.10 15.08
CA LYS A 130 4.49 -14.63 15.46
C LYS A 130 5.61 -13.98 14.67
N VAL A 131 5.34 -13.55 13.43
CA VAL A 131 6.27 -12.82 12.58
C VAL A 131 6.58 -11.46 13.21
N PHE A 132 5.52 -10.75 13.60
CA PHE A 132 5.63 -9.48 14.30
C PHE A 132 5.64 -9.71 15.82
N GLN A 133 6.79 -9.47 16.46
CA GLN A 133 6.95 -9.61 17.92
C GLN A 133 5.95 -8.72 18.69
N LYS A 134 5.60 -9.08 19.94
CA LYS A 134 4.46 -8.49 20.65
C LYS A 134 4.59 -6.97 20.92
N ARG A 135 3.70 -6.21 20.26
CA ARG A 135 3.02 -4.93 20.63
C ARG A 135 2.77 -4.10 19.35
N LEU A 136 2.21 -4.70 18.30
CA LEU A 136 1.77 -3.98 17.12
C LEU A 136 0.24 -3.88 17.06
N PRO A 137 -0.34 -2.80 16.49
CA PRO A 137 -1.75 -2.73 16.19
C PRO A 137 -2.18 -3.88 15.27
N HIS A 138 -3.32 -4.51 15.56
CA HIS A 138 -3.83 -5.62 14.76
C HIS A 138 -4.12 -5.20 13.31
N GLU A 139 -4.61 -3.96 13.14
CA GLU A 139 -4.92 -3.34 11.86
C GLU A 139 -3.68 -3.17 10.98
N ALA A 140 -2.51 -2.95 11.57
CA ALA A 140 -1.26 -2.85 10.83
C ALA A 140 -0.87 -4.22 10.23
N VAL A 141 -0.96 -5.26 11.06
CA VAL A 141 -0.66 -6.64 10.66
C VAL A 141 -1.67 -7.14 9.62
N ASP A 142 -2.96 -6.83 9.81
CA ASP A 142 -4.01 -7.15 8.85
C ASP A 142 -3.72 -6.52 7.49
N LEU A 143 -3.41 -5.22 7.43
CA LEU A 143 -3.12 -4.54 6.18
C LEU A 143 -1.91 -5.16 5.44
N VAL A 144 -0.82 -5.45 6.16
CA VAL A 144 0.35 -6.14 5.58
C VAL A 144 -0.05 -7.49 5.00
N SER A 145 -0.85 -8.27 5.73
CA SER A 145 -1.29 -9.59 5.26
C SER A 145 -2.11 -9.52 3.97
N ARG A 146 -2.88 -8.45 3.76
CA ARG A 146 -3.67 -8.25 2.54
C ARG A 146 -2.81 -7.80 1.35
N PHE A 147 -1.65 -7.20 1.57
CA PHE A 147 -0.69 -6.90 0.51
C PHE A 147 0.16 -8.12 0.13
N LEU A 148 0.57 -8.91 1.12
CA LEU A 148 1.49 -10.03 0.95
C LEU A 148 0.75 -11.33 0.65
N GLN A 149 0.07 -11.35 -0.50
CA GLN A 149 -0.61 -12.51 -1.07
C GLN A 149 0.16 -13.03 -2.29
N TYR A 150 0.26 -14.36 -2.44
CA TYR A 150 0.89 -14.97 -3.62
C TYR A 150 0.14 -14.59 -4.89
N SER A 151 -1.17 -14.82 -4.90
CA SER A 151 -2.05 -14.50 -6.03
C SER A 151 -2.15 -12.98 -6.21
N PRO A 152 -1.66 -12.40 -7.33
CA PRO A 152 -1.61 -10.95 -7.50
C PRO A 152 -2.99 -10.27 -7.47
N ASN A 153 -4.02 -10.98 -7.93
CA ASN A 153 -5.42 -10.54 -7.93
C ASN A 153 -6.09 -10.55 -6.55
N LEU A 154 -5.49 -11.21 -5.54
CA LEU A 154 -6.01 -11.20 -4.17
C LEU A 154 -5.37 -10.10 -3.31
N ARG A 155 -4.41 -9.35 -3.85
CA ARG A 155 -3.76 -8.25 -3.14
C ARG A 155 -4.71 -7.07 -3.01
N CYS A 156 -4.74 -6.47 -1.81
CA CYS A 156 -5.46 -5.24 -1.54
C CYS A 156 -5.02 -4.13 -2.49
N THR A 157 -5.96 -3.48 -3.19
CA THR A 157 -5.68 -2.35 -4.06
C THR A 157 -5.24 -1.12 -3.26
N ALA A 158 -4.60 -0.16 -3.93
CA ALA A 158 -4.18 1.09 -3.27
C ALA A 158 -5.38 1.85 -2.66
N LEU A 159 -6.52 1.86 -3.34
CA LEU A 159 -7.74 2.52 -2.86
C LEU A 159 -8.31 1.82 -1.62
N GLU A 160 -8.45 0.49 -1.66
CA GLU A 160 -8.90 -0.31 -0.52
C GLU A 160 -7.95 -0.16 0.68
N ALA A 161 -6.64 -0.11 0.43
CA ALA A 161 -5.64 0.13 1.45
C ALA A 161 -5.82 1.52 2.09
N CYS A 162 -6.02 2.58 1.30
CA CYS A 162 -6.28 3.92 1.81
C CYS A 162 -7.57 4.00 2.65
N MET A 163 -8.52 3.08 2.46
CA MET A 163 -9.75 2.96 3.27
C MET A 163 -9.60 2.06 4.50
N HIS A 164 -8.46 1.39 4.66
CA HIS A 164 -8.24 0.42 5.72
C HIS A 164 -8.37 1.06 7.12
N PRO A 165 -8.89 0.34 8.13
CA PRO A 165 -8.99 0.83 9.52
C PRO A 165 -7.66 1.31 10.11
N PHE A 166 -6.54 0.78 9.62
CA PHE A 166 -5.20 1.23 10.00
C PHE A 166 -4.98 2.74 9.83
N PHE A 167 -5.67 3.36 8.87
CA PHE A 167 -5.58 4.80 8.59
C PHE A 167 -6.73 5.62 9.19
N ASP A 168 -7.60 5.04 10.03
CA ASP A 168 -8.75 5.74 10.61
C ASP A 168 -8.32 6.94 11.47
N GLU A 169 -7.21 6.82 12.22
CA GLU A 169 -6.65 7.93 13.01
C GLU A 169 -6.27 9.13 12.13
N LEU A 170 -5.83 8.91 10.89
CA LEU A 170 -5.51 10.00 9.97
C LEU A 170 -6.76 10.74 9.47
N ARG A 171 -7.96 10.15 9.64
CA ARG A 171 -9.25 10.75 9.31
C ARG A 171 -9.94 11.39 10.51
N ASP A 172 -9.35 11.35 11.71
CA ASP A 172 -9.84 12.13 12.85
C ASP A 172 -9.37 13.60 12.71
N PRO A 173 -10.29 14.58 12.69
CA PRO A 173 -9.94 16.00 12.58
C PRO A 173 -9.07 16.53 13.73
N ASN A 174 -9.02 15.82 14.86
CA ASN A 174 -8.21 16.16 16.03
C ASN A 174 -6.79 15.59 15.96
N THR A 175 -6.51 14.68 15.02
CA THR A 175 -5.18 14.08 14.89
C THR A 175 -4.15 15.14 14.51
N ARG A 176 -2.99 15.05 15.16
CA ARG A 176 -1.83 15.93 14.94
C ARG A 176 -0.59 15.07 14.79
N LEU A 177 0.43 15.64 14.16
CA LEU A 177 1.77 15.05 14.15
C LEU A 177 2.31 15.00 15.59
N PRO A 178 3.26 14.10 15.92
CA PRO A 178 3.86 14.01 17.27
C PRO A 178 4.49 15.32 17.78
N ASN A 179 4.86 16.23 16.87
CA ASN A 179 5.37 17.58 17.18
C ASN A 179 4.26 18.64 17.37
N GLY A 180 2.99 18.23 17.43
CA GLY A 180 1.82 19.09 17.60
C GLY A 180 1.33 19.80 16.33
N ARG A 181 2.06 19.71 15.21
CA ARG A 181 1.66 20.35 13.94
C ARG A 181 0.46 19.64 13.30
N PRO A 182 -0.36 20.36 12.50
CA PRO A 182 -1.41 19.71 11.72
C PRO A 182 -0.83 18.69 10.73
N LEU A 183 -1.64 17.69 10.38
CA LEU A 183 -1.32 16.76 9.30
C LEU A 183 -1.17 17.52 7.96
N PRO A 184 -0.32 17.05 7.04
CA PRO A 184 -0.30 17.58 5.67
C PRO A 184 -1.65 17.35 4.97
N PRO A 185 -1.92 17.98 3.81
CA PRO A 185 -3.09 17.66 3.01
C PRO A 185 -3.10 16.17 2.63
N LEU A 186 -4.08 15.40 3.14
CA LEU A 186 -4.24 13.96 2.89
C LEU A 186 -5.41 13.64 1.95
N PHE A 187 -6.40 14.52 1.86
CA PHE A 187 -7.68 14.27 1.18
C PHE A 187 -7.89 15.14 -0.08
N ASN A 188 -6.83 15.78 -0.57
CA ASN A 188 -6.84 16.71 -1.69
C ASN A 188 -6.57 16.01 -3.04
N PHE A 189 -7.37 15.00 -3.39
CA PHE A 189 -7.23 14.32 -4.69
C PHE A 189 -7.52 15.30 -5.84
N ARG A 190 -6.71 15.26 -6.93
CA ARG A 190 -6.77 16.28 -7.98
C ARG A 190 -7.99 16.11 -8.89
N SER A 191 -8.50 17.23 -9.41
CA SER A 191 -9.44 17.24 -10.54
C SER A 191 -8.67 17.50 -11.84
N GLN A 192 -8.95 16.73 -12.89
CA GLN A 192 -8.62 17.15 -14.25
C GLN A 192 -9.90 17.72 -14.88
N VAL A 193 -10.01 19.05 -14.92
CA VAL A 193 -11.03 19.73 -15.72
C VAL A 193 -10.37 20.21 -17.00
N ASN A 194 -10.32 19.34 -18.02
CA ASN A 194 -9.93 19.73 -19.37
C ASN A 194 -11.19 20.03 -20.19
N SER A 195 -11.63 21.29 -20.16
CA SER A 195 -12.30 22.04 -21.26
C SER A 195 -13.27 23.09 -20.70
N ALA A 196 -13.22 24.29 -21.29
CA ALA A 196 -14.15 25.38 -21.01
C ALA A 196 -15.63 25.00 -21.19
N ALA A 197 -15.93 23.94 -21.97
CA ALA A 197 -17.28 23.42 -22.15
C ALA A 197 -17.89 22.80 -20.87
N SER A 198 -17.06 22.28 -19.95
CA SER A 198 -17.57 21.64 -18.72
C SER A 198 -18.00 22.62 -17.63
N LYS A 199 -17.56 23.89 -17.71
CA LYS A 199 -17.97 24.95 -16.77
C LYS A 199 -19.46 25.29 -16.90
N PHE A 200 -20.04 25.10 -18.08
CA PHE A 200 -21.46 25.41 -18.31
C PHE A 200 -22.39 24.27 -17.83
N ILE A 201 -21.99 23.01 -18.04
CA ILE A 201 -22.80 21.83 -17.69
C ILE A 201 -22.84 21.61 -16.16
N LEU A 202 -21.77 21.93 -15.43
CA LEU A 202 -21.74 21.79 -13.97
C LEU A 202 -22.61 22.84 -13.23
N SER A 203 -23.12 23.87 -13.90
CA SER A 203 -23.92 24.90 -13.25
C SER A 203 -25.38 24.49 -13.00
N GLN A 204 -25.89 23.45 -13.68
CA GLN A 204 -27.33 23.12 -13.65
C GLN A 204 -27.72 21.78 -13.03
N THR A 205 -26.82 20.86 -12.70
CA THR A 205 -27.25 19.54 -12.16
C THR A 205 -26.53 18.99 -10.94
N TYR A 206 -25.43 19.58 -10.45
CA TYR A 206 -24.74 19.04 -9.27
C TYR A 206 -24.10 20.13 -8.40
N GLN A 207 -24.91 20.80 -7.58
CA GLN A 207 -24.43 21.78 -6.59
C GLN A 207 -23.68 21.17 -5.38
N LEU A 208 -23.30 19.88 -5.39
CA LEU A 208 -22.68 19.24 -4.22
C LEU A 208 -21.37 18.49 -4.47
N PHE A 209 -20.92 18.29 -5.71
CA PHE A 209 -19.70 17.50 -5.95
C PHE A 209 -18.85 17.99 -7.13
N PRO A 210 -18.03 19.05 -6.95
CA PRO A 210 -16.81 19.23 -7.74
C PRO A 210 -15.69 18.25 -7.33
N ILE A 211 -16.00 17.32 -6.42
CA ILE A 211 -15.07 16.47 -5.70
C ILE A 211 -14.90 15.16 -6.50
N LEU A 212 -13.77 15.10 -7.23
CA LEU A 212 -12.91 13.91 -7.50
C LEU A 212 -13.11 13.13 -8.82
N THR A 213 -12.44 13.57 -9.89
CA THR A 213 -12.27 12.81 -11.13
C THR A 213 -11.39 11.57 -10.96
N GLU A 214 -10.41 11.56 -10.03
CA GLU A 214 -9.62 10.36 -9.68
C GLU A 214 -10.47 9.25 -9.05
N LEU A 215 -11.64 9.61 -8.53
CA LEU A 215 -12.65 8.68 -8.01
C LEU A 215 -13.83 8.53 -8.96
N LYS A 216 -13.68 8.94 -10.23
CA LYS A 216 -14.73 8.76 -11.23
C LYS A 216 -14.99 7.27 -11.45
N GLY A 217 -16.20 6.81 -11.14
CA GLY A 217 -16.57 5.39 -11.20
C GLY A 217 -16.33 4.63 -9.89
N VAL A 218 -15.82 5.29 -8.86
CA VAL A 218 -15.75 4.75 -7.50
C VAL A 218 -17.12 4.92 -6.84
N PRO A 219 -17.69 3.87 -6.20
CA PRO A 219 -18.99 3.97 -5.55
C PRO A 219 -19.05 5.08 -4.50
N PRO A 220 -20.18 5.80 -4.35
CA PRO A 220 -20.31 6.89 -3.38
C PRO A 220 -19.90 6.50 -1.96
N GLU A 221 -20.27 5.30 -1.48
CA GLU A 221 -19.90 4.81 -0.15
C GLU A 221 -18.39 4.72 0.07
N VAL A 222 -17.63 4.44 -1.01
CA VAL A 222 -16.17 4.39 -0.97
C VAL A 222 -15.58 5.80 -0.85
N VAL A 223 -16.14 6.75 -1.59
CA VAL A 223 -15.72 8.16 -1.54
C VAL A 223 -15.97 8.74 -0.14
N GLU A 224 -17.11 8.43 0.46
CA GLU A 224 -17.46 8.90 1.81
C GLU A 224 -16.53 8.35 2.89
N ARG A 225 -16.09 7.09 2.74
CA ARG A 225 -15.11 6.48 3.64
C ARG A 225 -13.70 7.04 3.44
N LEU A 226 -13.32 7.32 2.20
CA LEU A 226 -11.99 7.85 1.87
C LEU A 226 -11.84 9.32 2.28
N VAL A 227 -12.88 10.13 2.07
CA VAL A 227 -12.86 11.57 2.32
C VAL A 227 -13.81 11.92 3.48
N PRO A 228 -13.27 12.13 4.70
CA PRO A 228 -14.11 12.40 5.86
C PRO A 228 -14.87 13.72 5.71
N GLU A 229 -16.01 13.83 6.40
CA GLU A 229 -16.93 14.96 6.26
C GLU A 229 -16.28 16.33 6.45
N HIS A 230 -15.38 16.45 7.43
CA HIS A 230 -14.66 17.70 7.69
C HIS A 230 -13.77 18.13 6.50
N ALA A 231 -13.18 17.17 5.78
CA ALA A 231 -12.38 17.44 4.59
C ALA A 231 -13.27 17.84 3.40
N ARG A 232 -14.44 17.19 3.23
CA ARG A 232 -15.44 17.57 2.22
C ARG A 232 -15.88 19.02 2.37
N ARG A 233 -16.18 19.45 3.60
CA ARG A 233 -16.59 20.83 3.93
C ARG A 233 -15.48 21.85 3.66
N GLN A 234 -14.22 21.52 3.95
CA GLN A 234 -13.08 22.38 3.63
C GLN A 234 -12.87 22.55 2.13
N SER A 235 -13.01 21.49 1.33
CA SER A 235 -12.90 21.55 -0.13
C SER A 235 -14.01 22.38 -0.78
N LEU A 236 -15.25 22.27 -0.30
CA LEU A 236 -16.37 23.13 -0.71
C LEU A 236 -16.10 24.61 -0.38
N PHE A 237 -15.58 24.88 0.82
CA PHE A 237 -15.25 26.25 1.24
C PHE A 237 -14.11 26.87 0.41
N MET A 238 -13.11 26.07 0.00
CA MET A 238 -12.06 26.54 -0.90
C MET A 238 -12.56 26.75 -2.34
N ALA A 239 -13.44 25.88 -2.85
CA ALA A 239 -14.02 26.01 -4.19
C ALA A 239 -14.98 27.22 -4.34
N LEU A 240 -15.62 27.65 -3.25
CA LEU A 240 -16.48 28.84 -3.23
C LEU A 240 -15.69 30.17 -3.12
N ARG A 241 -14.36 30.10 -2.92
CA ARG A 241 -13.48 31.27 -2.77
C ARG A 241 -12.56 31.50 -3.99
N THR A 242 -12.69 30.71 -5.04
CA THR A 242 -12.00 30.84 -6.33
C THR A 242 -12.98 31.24 -7.43
#